data_AF-R2SKR7-F1
#
_entry.id   AF-R2SKR7-F1
#
_cell.length_a   1.000
_cell.length_b   1.000
_cell.length_c   1.000
_cell.angle_alpha   90.00
_cell.angle_beta   90.00
_cell.angle_gamma   90.00
#
_symmetry.space_group_name_H-M   'P 1'
#
loop_
_entity.id
_entity.type
_entity.pdbx_description
1 polymer ?
#
loop_
_entity_poly.entity_id
_entity_poly.type
_entity_poly.pdbx_seq_one_letter_code
_entity_poly.pdbx_strand_id
1 'polypeptide(L)' 'MNDSIKKMLRLTDKDLMINEVTYETFQNTKTLIVNAVLSPAPYACRNVVIQW' A
#
# COMPACT_ATOMS: atom_id res chain seq x y z
N MET A 1 -6.93 -1.05 -14.78
CA MET A 1 -5.98 -0.34 -13.88
C MET A 1 -4.86 0.20 -14.75
N ASN A 2 -4.48 1.48 -14.64
CA ASN A 2 -3.32 1.94 -15.39
C ASN A 2 -2.07 1.24 -14.81
N ASP A 3 -1.36 0.45 -15.61
CA ASP A 3 -0.12 -0.21 -15.21
C ASP A 3 0.88 0.78 -14.60
N SER A 4 0.80 2.05 -14.96
CA SER A 4 1.61 3.13 -14.39
C SER A 4 1.45 3.30 -12.88
N ILE A 5 0.25 3.10 -12.32
CA ILE A 5 0.02 3.26 -10.87
C ILE A 5 0.61 2.07 -10.10
N LYS A 6 0.42 0.83 -10.60
CA LYS A 6 1.09 -0.36 -10.02
C LYS A 6 2.61 -0.19 -10.04
N LYS A 7 3.14 0.32 -11.16
CA LYS A 7 4.58 0.58 -11.31
C LYS A 7 5.06 1.66 -10.36
N MET A 8 4.36 2.78 -10.22
CA MET A 8 4.73 3.83 -9.25
C MET A 8 4.79 3.30 -7.82
N LEU A 9 3.74 2.60 -7.37
CA LEU A 9 3.70 2.07 -6.00
C LEU A 9 4.81 1.06 -5.72
N ARG A 10 5.16 0.21 -6.70
CA ARG A 10 6.31 -0.70 -6.60
C ARG A 10 7.68 -0.01 -6.65
N LEU A 11 7.76 1.18 -7.25
CA LEU A 11 9.01 1.95 -7.32
C LEU A 11 9.30 2.67 -6.00
N THR A 12 8.26 3.06 -5.26
CA THR A 12 8.41 3.81 -4.00
C THR A 12 9.01 2.95 -2.90
N ASP A 13 8.65 1.67 -2.83
CA ASP A 13 9.15 0.76 -1.80
C ASP A 13 9.21 -0.68 -2.34
N LYS A 14 10.39 -1.29 -2.28
CA LYS A 14 10.64 -2.66 -2.76
C LYS A 14 10.03 -3.71 -1.82
N ASP A 15 9.83 -3.35 -0.56
CA ASP A 15 9.24 -4.21 0.46
C ASP A 15 7.71 -4.05 0.51
N LEU A 16 7.13 -3.12 -0.25
CA LEU A 16 5.69 -2.95 -0.36
C LEU A 16 5.07 -3.95 -1.34
N MET A 17 4.45 -5.00 -0.79
CA MET A 17 3.68 -5.99 -1.54
C MET A 17 2.22 -5.54 -1.67
N ILE A 18 1.79 -5.25 -2.90
CA ILE A 18 0.38 -4.92 -3.20
C ILE A 18 -0.41 -6.22 -3.38
N ASN A 19 -1.37 -6.48 -2.49
CA ASN A 19 -2.22 -7.66 -2.53
C ASN A 19 -3.41 -7.47 -3.46
N GLU A 20 -4.07 -6.31 -3.34
CA GLU A 20 -5.30 -6.03 -4.05
C GLU A 20 -5.41 -4.55 -4.37
N VAL A 21 -6.08 -4.25 -5.48
CA VAL A 21 -6.42 -2.88 -5.84
C VAL A 21 -7.86 -2.87 -6.35
N THR A 22 -8.70 -2.10 -5.67
CA THR A 22 -10.11 -1.90 -6.04
C THR A 22 -10.38 -0.42 -6.30
N TYR A 23 -11.56 -0.15 -6.85
CA TYR A 23 -12.05 1.21 -7.03
C TYR A 23 -13.43 1.30 -6.42
N GLU A 24 -13.65 2.34 -5.64
CA GLU A 24 -14.97 2.71 -5.16
C GLU A 24 -15.36 4.04 -5.75
N THR A 25 -16.64 4.18 -6.12
CA THR A 25 -17.18 5.46 -6.57
C THR A 25 -18.26 5.85 -5.58
N PHE A 26 -18.02 6.95 -4.87
CA PHE A 26 -18.97 7.50 -3.91
C PHE A 26 -19.16 8.98 -4.21
N GLN A 27 -20.42 9.41 -4.39
CA GLN A 27 -20.79 10.80 -4.72
C GLN A 27 -19.97 11.38 -5.90
N ASN A 28 -19.93 10.68 -7.04
CA ASN A 28 -19.12 11.02 -8.23
C ASN A 28 -17.60 11.11 -8.01
N THR A 29 -17.11 10.81 -6.82
CA THR A 29 -15.67 10.73 -6.53
C THR A 29 -15.21 9.29 -6.70
N LYS A 30 -14.25 9.07 -7.60
CA LYS A 30 -13.65 7.76 -7.81
C LYS A 30 -12.39 7.64 -6.95
N THR A 31 -12.45 6.75 -5.98
CA THR A 31 -11.36 6.46 -5.04
C THR A 31 -10.67 5.17 -5.46
N LEU A 32 -9.34 5.21 -5.48
CA LEU A 32 -8.51 4.01 -5.63
C LEU A 32 -8.19 3.46 -4.24
N ILE A 33 -8.56 2.21 -3.99
CA ILE A 33 -8.25 1.54 -2.73
C ILE A 33 -7.14 0.52 -3.01
N VAL A 34 -6.06 0.60 -2.26
CA VAL A 34 -4.89 -0.29 -2.41
C VAL A 34 -4.70 -1.03 -1.10
N ASN A 35 -4.86 -2.35 -1.15
CA ASN A 35 -4.50 -3.23 -0.05
C ASN A 35 -3.05 -3.69 -0.24
N ALA A 36 -2.18 -3.35 0.71
CA ALA A 36 -0.76 -3.64 0.64
C ALA A 36 -0.20 -4.05 2.01
N VAL A 37 0.85 -4.84 1.98
CA VAL A 37 1.59 -5.34 3.14
C VAL A 37 3.06 -5.00 2.94
N LEU A 38 3.72 -4.52 3.99
CA LEU A 38 5.17 -4.35 4.01
C LEU A 38 5.82 -5.69 4.39
N SER A 39 6.64 -6.25 3.50
CA SER A 39 7.32 -7.54 3.63
C SER A 39 8.75 -7.48 3.05
N PRO A 40 9.81 -7.83 3.83
CA PRO A 40 9.74 -8.25 5.23
C PRO A 40 9.16 -7.13 6.10
N ALA A 41 8.42 -7.50 7.14
CA ALA A 41 7.86 -6.52 8.07
C ALA A 41 9.01 -5.57 8.46
N PRO A 42 8.81 -4.23 8.39
CA PRO A 42 9.87 -3.29 8.67
C PRO A 42 10.44 -3.71 10.01
N TYR A 43 11.74 -4.01 10.04
CA TYR A 43 12.42 -4.46 11.24
C TYR A 43 11.97 -3.50 12.34
N ALA A 44 11.11 -3.97 13.26
CA ALA A 44 10.75 -3.19 14.41
C ALA A 44 12.10 -2.91 15.05
N CYS A 45 12.57 -1.66 14.95
CA CYS A 45 13.78 -1.26 15.65
C CYS A 45 13.57 -1.76 17.07
N ARG A 46 14.50 -2.58 17.58
CA ARG A 46 14.33 -3.41 18.79
C ARG A 46 13.88 -2.65 20.06
N ASN A 47 13.66 -1.34 19.99
CA ASN A 47 13.11 -0.49 21.04
C ASN A 47 12.24 0.66 20.48
N VAL A 48 11.13 0.36 19.82
CA VAL A 48 10.04 1.35 19.73
C VAL A 48 8.73 0.66 20.08
N VAL A 49 8.26 0.95 21.30
CA VAL A 49 6.92 0.57 21.77
C VAL A 49 5.91 1.26 20.86
N ILE A 50 5.20 0.48 20.04
CA ILE A 50 3.99 0.98 19.39
C ILE A 50 2.84 0.61 20.31
N GLN A 51 2.42 1.59 21.11
CA GLN A 51 1.25 1.50 21.95
C GLN A 51 0.03 1.88 21.09
N TRP A 52 -0.88 0.92 20.91
CA TRP A 52 -2.22 1.12 20.38
C TRP A 52 -3.21 1.28 21.53
#